data_AF-A0A915LQR6-F1
#
_entry.id   AF-A0A915LQR6-F1
#
_cell.length_a   1.000
_cell.length_b   1.000
_cell.length_c   1.000
_cell.angle_alpha   90.00
_cell.angle_beta   90.00
_cell.angle_gamma   90.00
#
_symmetry.space_group_name_H-M   'P 1'
#
loop_
_entity.id
_entity.type
_entity.pdbx_description
1 polymer ?
#
loop_
_entity_poly.entity_id
_entity_poly.type
_entity_poly.pdbx_seq_one_letter_code
_entity_poly.pdbx_strand_id
1 'polypeptide(L)'
;MRRELGLTPAGVGLITSCFLVGAAFGSIFGGRLADRFGRKRTLVLNEILFILGTLGTSLAPNFETVLATRLFHGFSSGGITSVAPVLLAETSTPEQRSQSVTMALLILVFGEFCVFVVGAILGNIWYENDAIWRWINVLIVVPAVILVILHILIVPESPRWLAQNGKANLAWKTLRRMRRSSAQTRHELRYVYENAIDRENEDIEKLENKPTTKKAGISDILTVSWLRTVLLVGIAVAITQQAYGVAIGMLYGTEVLREAGLDTKMALIANIGIGLISFLASWAGLLVVSRVGRRSLLIFGQIGTLSAHLAIVVCSAILPYGTARGWATFGLLLPFLAFSQGAISTVTWLMSAEIFPLSMRGIGTGICMLSAWTTACTISQLFPVKQLECQFQNGDWLALKKPGVSNAERRLNRKAAEAREEEDEEKKNRMIIGLILLHLFTLIFWNFVWKRRKMPPGPAPLPFLGNLNEFSALAAEDGIGYKAMEHYKNIYGPVYTLWMGEDPYVIISDYELIRQVFLRQAEPAGGRYFFKVAKMLSATRGENHGMTRTNGDEWRFLRRSSLNILRDLGMGRSKLDELMKPEFRKLSAKIRTEKLNGVKAHDLSKLIIELNGSAIELLLFGHPIEE
;
A
#
# COMPACT_ATOMS: atom_id res chain seq x y z
N MET A 1 12.63 -26.81 19.79
CA MET A 1 11.32 -26.48 20.42
C MET A 1 10.29 -27.61 20.31
N ARG A 2 9.76 -28.01 19.14
CA ARG A 2 8.73 -29.09 19.05
C ARG A 2 9.18 -30.41 19.68
N ARG A 3 10.41 -30.85 19.40
CA ARG A 3 11.00 -32.07 19.98
C ARG A 3 11.23 -31.93 21.50
N GLU A 4 11.95 -30.90 21.91
CA GLU A 4 12.29 -30.63 23.33
C GLU A 4 11.06 -30.49 24.25
N LEU A 5 9.98 -29.84 23.79
CA LEU A 5 8.79 -29.58 24.59
C LEU A 5 7.63 -30.55 24.30
N GLY A 6 7.82 -31.54 23.42
CA GLY A 6 6.79 -32.53 23.08
C GLY A 6 5.50 -31.93 22.49
N LEU A 7 5.61 -30.91 21.64
CA LEU A 7 4.45 -30.13 21.20
C LEU A 7 3.61 -30.83 20.11
N THR A 8 2.29 -30.81 20.30
CA THR A 8 1.33 -31.09 19.24
C THR A 8 1.34 -29.96 18.20
N PRO A 9 0.88 -30.18 16.95
CA PRO A 9 0.74 -29.11 15.97
C PRO A 9 -0.14 -27.95 16.46
N ALA A 10 -1.20 -28.26 17.21
CA ALA A 10 -2.02 -27.27 17.88
C ALA A 10 -1.22 -26.44 18.90
N GLY A 11 -0.30 -27.06 19.64
CA GLY A 11 0.61 -26.38 20.56
C GLY A 11 1.63 -25.48 19.86
N VAL A 12 2.15 -25.89 18.69
CA VAL A 12 3.01 -25.04 17.85
C VAL A 12 2.24 -23.80 17.37
N GLY A 13 1.01 -23.99 16.88
CA GLY A 13 0.11 -22.89 16.53
C GLY A 13 -0.15 -21.97 17.72
N LEU A 14 -0.35 -22.52 18.92
CA LEU A 14 -0.66 -21.71 20.10
C LEU A 14 0.50 -20.78 20.50
N ILE A 15 1.74 -21.24 20.39
CA ILE A 15 2.94 -20.43 20.67
C ILE A 15 3.04 -19.25 19.70
N THR A 16 2.73 -19.44 18.41
CA THR A 16 2.79 -18.34 17.44
C THR A 16 1.60 -17.39 17.61
N SER A 17 0.41 -17.92 17.82
CA SER A 17 -0.83 -17.15 17.97
C SER A 17 -0.89 -16.33 19.26
N CYS A 18 -0.40 -16.84 20.40
CA CYS A 18 -0.40 -16.07 21.65
C CYS A 18 0.45 -14.79 21.58
N PHE A 19 1.55 -14.80 20.83
CA PHE A 19 2.35 -13.61 20.57
C PHE A 19 1.53 -12.56 19.80
N LEU A 20 0.77 -12.98 18.79
CA LEU A 20 -0.09 -12.10 18.00
C LEU A 20 -1.24 -11.51 18.83
N VAL A 21 -1.82 -12.29 19.73
CA VAL A 21 -2.80 -11.80 20.72
C VAL A 21 -2.17 -10.73 21.62
N GLY A 22 -0.96 -10.98 22.13
CA GLY A 22 -0.21 -9.98 22.89
C GLY A 22 -0.03 -8.69 22.09
N ALA A 23 0.42 -8.80 20.83
CA ALA A 23 0.64 -7.64 19.95
C ALA A 23 -0.65 -6.85 19.68
N ALA A 24 -1.78 -7.53 19.52
CA ALA A 24 -3.07 -6.87 19.39
C ALA A 24 -3.39 -5.98 20.60
N PHE A 25 -3.27 -6.51 21.82
CA PHE A 25 -3.47 -5.71 23.04
C PHE A 25 -2.43 -4.59 23.18
N GLY A 26 -1.17 -4.89 22.92
CA GLY A 26 -0.08 -3.92 22.93
C GLY A 26 -0.34 -2.71 22.04
N SER A 27 -0.88 -2.93 20.83
CA SER A 27 -1.19 -1.87 19.88
C SER A 27 -2.32 -0.93 20.35
N ILE A 28 -3.29 -1.45 21.10
CA ILE A 28 -4.44 -0.68 21.62
C ILE A 28 -4.03 0.16 22.84
N PHE A 29 -3.23 -0.42 23.74
CA PHE A 29 -2.84 0.23 24.98
C PHE A 29 -1.60 1.12 24.82
N GLY A 30 -0.68 0.79 23.92
CA GLY A 30 0.58 1.49 23.68
C GLY A 30 0.40 2.98 23.40
N GLY A 31 -0.53 3.34 22.50
CA GLY A 31 -0.83 4.74 22.19
C GLY A 31 -1.35 5.54 23.40
N ARG A 32 -2.26 4.97 24.19
CA ARG A 32 -2.80 5.62 25.40
C ARG A 32 -1.73 5.81 26.48
N LEU A 33 -0.86 4.82 26.64
CA LEU A 33 0.28 4.91 27.54
C LEU A 33 1.25 6.01 27.09
N ALA A 34 1.53 6.12 25.79
CA ALA A 34 2.39 7.16 25.22
C ALA A 34 1.82 8.57 25.32
N ASP A 35 0.49 8.72 25.26
CA ASP A 35 -0.17 9.99 25.51
C ASP A 35 -0.09 10.41 26.98
N ARG A 36 -0.19 9.47 27.92
CA ARG A 36 -0.13 9.77 29.36
C ARG A 36 1.29 9.99 29.88
N PHE A 37 2.22 9.10 29.52
CA PHE A 37 3.55 9.04 30.13
C PHE A 37 4.66 9.65 29.27
N GLY A 38 4.38 9.94 27.99
CA GLY A 38 5.36 10.39 27.01
C GLY A 38 5.80 9.25 26.08
N ARG A 39 6.25 9.62 24.89
CA ARG A 39 6.57 8.68 23.81
C ARG A 39 7.88 7.94 24.13
N LYS A 40 8.92 8.67 24.53
CA LYS A 40 10.23 8.09 24.89
C LYS A 40 10.11 7.08 26.02
N ARG A 41 9.47 7.48 27.12
CA ARG A 41 9.33 6.60 28.31
C ARG A 41 8.54 5.33 28.00
N THR A 42 7.48 5.46 27.20
CA THR A 42 6.65 4.32 26.82
C THR A 42 7.41 3.36 25.92
N LEU A 43 8.23 3.85 24.97
CA LEU A 43 9.06 2.98 24.14
C LEU A 43 10.13 2.26 24.96
N VAL A 44 10.84 2.94 25.86
CA VAL A 44 11.83 2.30 26.75
C VAL A 44 11.18 1.21 27.60
N LEU A 45 9.97 1.44 28.14
CA LEU A 45 9.23 0.42 28.89
C LEU A 45 8.92 -0.80 28.00
N ASN A 46 8.46 -0.58 26.76
CA ASN A 46 8.22 -1.69 25.85
C ASN A 46 9.52 -2.43 25.54
N GLU A 47 10.62 -1.75 25.19
CA GLU A 47 11.89 -2.41 24.92
C GLU A 47 12.41 -3.25 26.11
N ILE A 48 12.21 -2.79 27.36
CA ILE A 48 12.49 -3.60 28.55
C ILE A 48 11.58 -4.84 28.61
N LEU A 49 10.27 -4.68 28.37
CA LEU A 49 9.33 -5.81 28.31
C LEU A 49 9.67 -6.80 27.19
N PHE A 50 10.16 -6.31 26.04
CA PHE A 50 10.67 -7.13 24.94
C PHE A 50 11.85 -7.99 25.39
N ILE A 51 12.84 -7.38 26.06
CA ILE A 51 14.02 -8.09 26.59
C ILE A 51 13.60 -9.15 27.61
N LEU A 52 12.75 -8.79 28.58
CA LEU A 52 12.27 -9.72 29.61
C LEU A 52 11.44 -10.86 29.01
N GLY A 53 10.55 -10.58 28.06
CA GLY A 53 9.76 -11.61 27.38
C GLY A 53 10.61 -12.55 26.53
N THR A 54 11.64 -12.02 25.87
CA THR A 54 12.56 -12.83 25.03
C THR A 54 13.48 -13.69 25.90
N LEU A 55 14.06 -13.13 26.97
CA LEU A 55 14.85 -13.89 27.95
C LEU A 55 14.01 -14.94 28.66
N GLY A 56 12.81 -14.57 29.11
CA GLY A 56 11.87 -15.49 29.73
C GLY A 56 11.53 -16.66 28.81
N THR A 57 11.34 -16.40 27.52
CA THR A 57 11.11 -17.47 26.53
C THR A 57 12.35 -18.34 26.37
N SER A 58 13.55 -17.76 26.29
CA SER A 58 14.80 -18.50 26.15
C SER A 58 15.08 -19.41 27.36
N LEU A 59 14.70 -18.98 28.57
CA LEU A 59 14.92 -19.70 29.83
C LEU A 59 13.72 -20.58 30.24
N ALA A 60 12.64 -20.61 29.45
CA ALA A 60 11.40 -21.29 29.83
C ALA A 60 11.60 -22.80 30.00
N PRO A 61 11.27 -23.39 31.16
CA PRO A 61 11.45 -24.83 31.40
C PRO A 61 10.33 -25.68 30.81
N ASN A 62 9.16 -25.10 30.56
CA ASN A 62 7.97 -25.80 30.09
C ASN A 62 7.15 -24.95 29.11
N PHE A 63 6.18 -25.58 28.46
CA PHE A 63 5.30 -24.97 27.46
C PHE A 63 4.52 -23.77 28.00
N GLU A 64 3.95 -23.87 29.20
CA GLU A 64 3.15 -22.79 29.80
C GLU A 64 3.98 -21.53 30.05
N THR A 65 5.24 -21.68 30.46
CA THR A 65 6.15 -20.55 30.64
C THR A 65 6.44 -19.89 29.29
N VAL A 66 6.68 -20.67 28.23
CA VAL A 66 6.85 -20.14 26.86
C VAL A 66 5.62 -19.34 26.44
N LEU A 67 4.42 -19.86 26.72
CA LEU A 67 3.17 -19.20 26.36
C LEU A 67 3.01 -17.85 27.07
N ALA A 68 3.22 -17.82 28.39
CA ALA A 68 3.13 -16.61 29.19
C ALA A 68 4.16 -15.56 28.74
N THR A 69 5.43 -15.95 28.57
CA THR A 69 6.49 -15.02 28.17
C THR A 69 6.31 -14.50 26.74
N ARG A 70 5.75 -15.33 25.84
CA ARG A 70 5.41 -14.93 24.47
C ARG A 70 4.27 -13.93 24.41
N LEU A 71 3.29 -14.04 25.30
CA LEU A 71 2.22 -13.05 25.40
C LEU A 71 2.76 -11.67 25.80
N PHE A 72 3.66 -11.61 26.80
CA PHE A 72 4.33 -10.36 27.20
C PHE A 72 5.22 -9.78 26.11
N HIS A 73 5.97 -10.65 25.42
CA HIS A 73 6.78 -10.25 24.27
C HIS A 73 5.89 -9.66 23.15
N GLY A 74 4.77 -10.31 22.86
CA GLY A 74 3.76 -9.80 21.93
C GLY A 74 3.25 -8.42 22.32
N PHE A 75 2.84 -8.25 23.58
CA PHE A 75 2.36 -6.97 24.12
C PHE A 75 3.36 -5.83 23.89
N SER A 76 4.63 -6.08 24.15
CA SER A 76 5.69 -5.11 23.85
C SER A 76 5.76 -4.77 22.36
N SER A 77 5.77 -5.77 21.49
CA SER A 77 5.86 -5.57 20.04
C SER A 77 4.70 -4.73 19.49
N GLY A 78 3.48 -4.98 19.96
CA GLY A 78 2.30 -4.15 19.66
C GLY A 78 2.43 -2.70 20.14
N GLY A 79 3.01 -2.51 21.34
CA GLY A 79 3.27 -1.17 21.88
C GLY A 79 4.29 -0.40 21.04
N ILE A 80 5.39 -1.03 20.64
CA ILE A 80 6.43 -0.41 19.80
C ILE A 80 5.85 0.00 18.45
N THR A 81 5.08 -0.88 17.80
CA THR A 81 4.50 -0.62 16.47
C THR A 81 3.48 0.52 16.46
N SER A 82 2.81 0.79 17.59
CA SER A 82 1.88 1.92 17.72
C SER A 82 2.56 3.24 18.11
N VAL A 83 3.64 3.21 18.91
CA VAL A 83 4.26 4.43 19.47
C VAL A 83 5.44 4.93 18.65
N ALA A 84 6.27 4.05 18.09
CA ALA A 84 7.49 4.44 17.39
C ALA A 84 7.24 5.33 16.15
N PRO A 85 6.26 5.04 15.28
CA PRO A 85 5.94 5.91 14.14
C PRO A 85 5.48 7.30 14.58
N VAL A 86 4.78 7.40 15.73
CA VAL A 86 4.33 8.68 16.28
C VAL A 86 5.51 9.52 16.75
N LEU A 87 6.46 8.91 17.49
CA LEU A 87 7.67 9.62 17.91
C LEU A 87 8.48 10.10 16.71
N LEU A 88 8.69 9.26 15.71
CA LEU A 88 9.36 9.66 14.47
C LEU A 88 8.62 10.82 13.80
N ALA A 89 7.30 10.75 13.65
CA ALA A 89 6.54 11.81 13.03
C ALA A 89 6.54 13.15 13.80
N GLU A 90 6.60 13.09 15.13
CA GLU A 90 6.65 14.27 16.00
C GLU A 90 8.06 14.87 16.13
N THR A 91 9.10 14.11 15.78
CA THR A 91 10.49 14.56 15.82
C THR A 91 11.01 15.04 14.45
N SER A 92 10.53 14.44 13.37
CA SER A 92 10.89 14.83 11.99
C SER A 92 10.34 16.19 11.59
N THR A 93 11.03 16.86 10.66
CA THR A 93 10.48 18.07 10.03
C THR A 93 9.27 17.72 9.17
N PRO A 94 8.36 18.67 8.88
CA PRO A 94 7.18 18.42 8.04
C PRO A 94 7.51 17.76 6.70
N GLU A 95 8.64 18.12 6.09
CA GLU A 95 9.09 17.64 4.78
C GLU A 95 9.61 16.20 4.84
N GLN A 96 10.23 15.80 5.97
CA GLN A 96 10.86 14.49 6.15
C GLN A 96 9.96 13.49 6.89
N ARG A 97 8.83 13.94 7.46
CA ARG A 97 7.93 13.12 8.28
C ARG A 97 7.51 11.81 7.60
N SER A 98 7.09 11.88 6.34
CA SER A 98 6.65 10.70 5.59
C SER A 98 7.82 9.73 5.33
N GLN A 99 9.02 10.26 5.07
CA GLN A 99 10.23 9.46 4.83
C GLN A 99 10.66 8.73 6.11
N SER A 100 10.67 9.41 7.26
CA SER A 100 11.08 8.78 8.54
C SER A 100 10.15 7.64 8.95
N VAL A 101 8.84 7.83 8.80
CA VAL A 101 7.85 6.77 9.09
C VAL A 101 8.00 5.60 8.12
N THR A 102 8.24 5.90 6.84
CA THR A 102 8.47 4.89 5.80
C THR A 102 9.74 4.07 6.06
N MET A 103 10.82 4.73 6.48
CA MET A 103 12.08 4.09 6.79
C MET A 103 11.96 3.13 7.98
N ALA A 104 11.11 3.45 8.98
CA ALA A 104 10.85 2.55 10.10
C ALA A 104 10.19 1.23 9.66
N LEU A 105 9.25 1.28 8.70
CA LEU A 105 8.66 0.08 8.12
C LEU A 105 9.70 -0.76 7.37
N LEU A 106 10.62 -0.12 6.65
CA LEU A 106 11.67 -0.82 5.93
C LEU A 106 12.68 -1.50 6.88
N ILE A 107 13.05 -0.83 7.97
CA ILE A 107 13.94 -1.38 9.01
C ILE A 107 13.31 -2.60 9.69
N LEU A 108 11.99 -2.60 9.89
CA LEU A 108 11.28 -3.75 10.45
C LEU A 108 11.47 -5.00 9.58
N VAL A 109 11.23 -4.89 8.27
CA VAL A 109 11.38 -6.02 7.34
C VAL A 109 12.85 -6.41 7.17
N PHE A 110 13.78 -5.46 7.27
CA PHE A 110 15.20 -5.76 7.31
C PHE A 110 15.58 -6.60 8.53
N GLY A 111 15.04 -6.28 9.71
CA GLY A 111 15.24 -7.07 10.93
C GLY A 111 14.75 -8.51 10.78
N GLU A 112 13.59 -8.71 10.15
CA GLU A 112 13.07 -10.05 9.83
C GLU A 112 14.03 -10.83 8.92
N PHE A 113 14.55 -10.20 7.87
CA PHE A 113 15.59 -10.80 7.02
C PHE A 113 16.85 -11.20 7.81
N CYS A 114 17.34 -10.33 8.70
CA CYS A 114 18.49 -10.65 9.56
C CYS A 114 18.23 -11.87 10.45
N VAL A 115 17.01 -12.02 11.00
CA VAL A 115 16.64 -13.18 11.80
C VAL A 115 16.66 -14.46 10.97
N PHE A 116 16.21 -14.44 9.71
CA PHE A 116 16.30 -15.63 8.84
C PHE A 116 17.75 -15.99 8.50
N VAL A 117 18.63 -15.00 8.28
CA VAL A 117 20.07 -15.24 8.07
C VAL A 117 20.69 -15.89 9.30
N VAL A 118 20.48 -15.30 10.48
CA VAL A 118 21.00 -15.82 11.75
C VAL A 118 20.44 -17.21 12.05
N GLY A 119 19.14 -17.41 11.82
CA GLY A 119 18.46 -18.70 12.00
C GLY A 119 19.01 -19.78 11.08
N ALA A 120 19.31 -19.46 9.82
CA ALA A 120 19.93 -20.39 8.88
C ALA A 120 21.37 -20.73 9.25
N ILE A 121 22.17 -19.74 9.69
CA ILE A 121 23.54 -19.96 10.16
C ILE A 121 23.55 -20.90 11.38
N LEU A 122 22.82 -20.53 12.44
CA LEU A 122 22.78 -21.31 13.69
C LEU A 122 22.12 -22.67 13.48
N GLY A 123 21.06 -22.75 12.68
CA GLY A 123 20.37 -24.00 12.37
C GLY A 123 21.22 -24.98 11.56
N ASN A 124 22.16 -24.50 10.74
CA ASN A 124 23.10 -25.37 10.01
C ASN A 124 24.32 -25.76 10.85
N ILE A 125 24.87 -24.84 11.67
CA ILE A 125 26.06 -25.11 12.51
C ILE A 125 25.71 -26.05 13.67
N TRP A 126 24.55 -25.86 14.31
CA TRP A 126 24.17 -26.59 15.52
C TRP A 126 22.98 -27.54 15.31
N TYR A 127 22.75 -28.05 14.10
CA TYR A 127 21.51 -28.75 13.71
C TYR A 127 21.06 -29.88 14.66
N GLU A 128 21.99 -30.52 15.38
CA GLU A 128 21.72 -31.62 16.32
C GLU A 128 21.25 -31.15 17.72
N ASN A 129 21.43 -29.87 18.04
CA ASN A 129 21.10 -29.34 19.35
C ASN A 129 19.63 -28.90 19.41
N ASP A 130 18.79 -29.65 20.12
CA ASP A 130 17.37 -29.34 20.24
C ASP A 130 17.09 -27.96 20.91
N ALA A 131 18.07 -27.42 21.64
CA ALA A 131 18.02 -26.13 22.33
C ALA A 131 18.52 -24.92 21.50
N ILE A 132 18.80 -25.06 20.19
CA ILE A 132 19.21 -23.92 19.31
C ILE A 132 18.28 -22.71 19.44
N TRP A 133 16.96 -22.96 19.53
CA TRP A 133 15.97 -21.88 19.60
C TRP A 133 16.14 -20.99 20.85
N ARG A 134 16.68 -21.53 21.96
CA ARG A 134 17.01 -20.75 23.15
C ARG A 134 18.12 -19.76 22.83
N TRP A 135 19.18 -20.22 22.17
CA TRP A 135 20.32 -19.41 21.75
C TRP A 135 19.95 -18.33 20.73
N ILE A 136 19.06 -18.64 19.78
CA ILE A 136 18.52 -17.64 18.84
C ILE A 136 17.85 -16.49 19.63
N ASN A 137 17.06 -16.81 20.67
CA ASN A 137 16.44 -15.78 21.51
C ASN A 137 17.47 -14.98 22.33
N VAL A 138 18.51 -15.62 22.88
CA VAL A 138 19.58 -14.90 23.61
C VAL A 138 20.31 -13.93 22.67
N LEU A 139 20.59 -14.34 21.43
CA LEU A 139 21.28 -13.51 20.47
C LEU A 139 20.48 -12.26 20.09
N ILE A 140 19.15 -12.32 20.11
CA ILE A 140 18.26 -11.17 19.88
C ILE A 140 18.31 -10.18 21.07
N VAL A 141 18.54 -10.67 22.29
CA VAL A 141 18.61 -9.82 23.49
C VAL A 141 19.83 -8.90 23.46
N VAL A 142 20.96 -9.36 22.93
CA VAL A 142 22.21 -8.57 22.86
C VAL A 142 22.02 -7.22 22.15
N PRO A 143 21.57 -7.16 20.87
CA PRO A 143 21.31 -5.88 20.22
C PRO A 143 20.15 -5.12 20.87
N ALA A 144 19.14 -5.78 21.44
CA ALA A 144 18.04 -5.10 22.13
C ALA A 144 18.50 -4.32 23.36
N VAL A 145 19.41 -4.87 24.17
CA VAL A 145 20.01 -4.18 25.33
C VAL A 145 20.82 -2.97 24.88
N ILE A 146 21.64 -3.13 23.84
CA ILE A 146 22.42 -2.02 23.28
C ILE A 146 21.47 -0.91 22.79
N LEU A 147 20.41 -1.26 22.07
CA LEU A 147 19.44 -0.31 21.56
C LEU A 147 18.66 0.41 22.68
N VAL A 148 18.27 -0.27 23.75
CA VAL A 148 17.67 0.37 24.95
C VAL A 148 18.59 1.41 25.55
N ILE A 149 19.87 1.06 25.71
CA ILE A 149 20.86 1.99 26.27
C ILE A 149 21.00 3.22 25.35
N LEU A 150 21.14 3.00 24.04
CA LEU A 150 21.21 4.07 23.06
C LEU A 150 19.94 4.92 23.03
N HIS A 151 18.76 4.32 23.18
CA HIS A 151 17.48 5.02 23.28
C HIS A 151 17.48 5.98 24.46
N ILE A 152 17.84 5.48 25.65
CA ILE A 152 17.86 6.28 26.87
C ILE A 152 18.81 7.48 26.72
N LEU A 153 19.99 7.28 26.13
CA LEU A 153 21.04 8.28 26.01
C LEU A 153 20.80 9.31 24.88
N ILE A 154 20.34 8.86 23.71
CA ILE A 154 20.37 9.66 22.47
C ILE A 154 18.98 10.19 22.10
N VAL A 155 17.93 9.38 22.25
CA VAL A 155 16.61 9.69 21.71
C VAL A 155 15.93 10.77 22.57
N PRO A 156 15.49 11.90 21.99
CA PRO A 156 14.73 12.93 22.71
C PRO A 156 13.28 12.53 22.94
N GLU A 157 12.63 13.16 23.92
CA GLU A 157 11.17 13.07 24.07
C GLU A 157 10.47 13.92 22.98
N SER A 158 9.22 13.60 22.66
CA SER A 158 8.44 14.37 21.68
C SER A 158 8.29 15.83 22.11
N PRO A 159 8.73 16.81 21.28
CA PRO A 159 8.52 18.22 21.58
C PRO A 159 7.06 18.61 21.64
N ARG A 160 6.23 17.95 20.82
CA ARG A 160 4.78 18.14 20.79
C ARG A 160 4.14 17.69 22.08
N TRP A 161 4.49 16.49 22.57
CA TRP A 161 3.98 16.00 23.84
C TRP A 161 4.44 16.87 25.01
N LEU A 162 5.70 17.33 25.00
CA LEU A 162 6.22 18.24 26.02
C LEU A 162 5.42 19.56 26.06
N ALA A 163 5.13 20.15 24.90
CA ALA A 163 4.31 21.37 24.82
C ALA A 163 2.87 21.14 25.33
N GLN A 164 2.23 20.03 24.93
CA GLN A 164 0.88 19.65 25.36
C GLN A 164 0.77 19.34 26.86
N ASN A 165 1.87 19.01 27.54
CA ASN A 165 1.90 18.76 28.98
C ASN A 165 2.47 19.95 29.77
N GLY A 166 2.43 21.17 29.21
CA GLY A 166 2.87 22.41 29.88
C GLY A 166 4.38 22.53 30.09
N LYS A 167 5.21 21.67 29.46
CA LYS A 167 6.67 21.65 29.66
C LYS A 167 7.40 22.50 28.61
N ALA A 168 7.13 23.80 28.59
CA ALA A 168 7.57 24.69 27.52
C ALA A 168 9.08 24.81 27.33
N ASN A 169 9.81 24.98 28.43
CA ASN A 169 11.26 25.09 28.39
C ASN A 169 11.92 23.81 27.86
N LEU A 170 11.37 22.64 28.20
CA LEU A 170 11.84 21.35 27.71
C LEU A 170 11.51 21.16 26.22
N ALA A 171 10.31 21.53 25.78
CA ALA A 171 9.91 21.48 24.38
C ALA A 171 10.85 22.34 23.52
N TRP A 172 11.12 23.58 23.95
CA TRP A 172 12.06 24.48 23.28
C TRP A 172 13.48 23.90 23.22
N LYS A 173 14.02 23.44 24.35
CA LYS A 173 15.38 22.87 24.42
C LYS A 173 15.53 21.64 23.51
N THR A 174 14.48 20.84 23.42
CA THR A 174 14.45 19.64 22.58
C THR A 174 14.40 20.00 21.10
N LEU A 175 13.48 20.88 20.67
CA LEU A 175 13.43 21.36 19.29
C LEU A 175 14.73 22.07 18.87
N ARG A 176 15.33 22.86 19.77
CA ARG A 176 16.58 23.58 19.51
C ARG A 176 17.75 22.64 19.24
N ARG A 177 17.79 21.46 19.88
CA ARG A 177 18.79 20.42 19.61
C ARG A 177 18.58 19.74 18.25
N MET A 178 17.35 19.72 17.75
CA MET A 178 16.97 18.99 16.55
C MET A 178 16.90 19.86 15.29
N ARG A 179 16.82 21.18 15.44
CA ARG A 179 16.72 22.15 14.33
C ARG A 179 17.98 22.99 14.23
N ARG A 180 18.46 23.20 13.00
CA ARG A 180 19.68 23.99 12.74
C ARG A 180 19.48 25.49 13.06
N SER A 181 18.29 26.04 12.86
CA SER A 181 18.00 27.48 13.02
C SER A 181 17.12 27.81 14.24
N SER A 182 17.49 28.88 14.97
CA SER A 182 16.71 29.41 16.10
C SER A 182 15.36 29.98 15.64
N ALA A 183 15.32 30.54 14.42
CA ALA A 183 14.12 31.13 13.86
C ALA A 183 13.09 30.03 13.51
N GLN A 184 13.56 28.94 12.89
CA GLN A 184 12.73 27.76 12.59
C GLN A 184 12.20 27.11 13.87
N THR A 185 13.05 27.02 14.90
CA THR A 185 12.67 26.50 16.24
C THR A 185 11.53 27.32 16.84
N ARG A 186 11.63 28.66 16.81
CA ARG A 186 10.59 29.56 17.34
C ARG A 186 9.29 29.47 16.56
N HIS A 187 9.35 29.42 15.23
CA HIS A 187 8.17 29.31 14.38
C HIS A 187 7.44 27.97 14.59
N GLU A 188 8.17 26.86 14.63
CA GLU A 188 7.60 25.53 14.87
C GLU A 188 7.06 25.37 16.30
N LEU A 189 7.77 25.92 17.30
CA LEU A 189 7.28 25.91 18.67
C LEU A 189 6.00 26.74 18.81
N ARG A 190 5.93 27.91 18.16
CA ARG A 190 4.73 28.73 18.12
C ARG A 190 3.57 28.00 17.47
N TYR A 191 3.78 27.36 16.32
CA TYR A 191 2.78 26.51 15.67
C TYR A 191 2.32 25.36 16.58
N VAL A 192 3.24 24.69 17.28
CA VAL A 192 2.90 23.61 18.22
C VAL A 192 2.09 24.14 19.42
N TYR A 193 2.40 25.34 19.93
CA TYR A 193 1.65 25.99 21.00
C TYR A 193 0.29 26.49 20.55
N GLU A 194 0.19 27.18 19.43
CA GLU A 194 -1.09 27.64 18.87
C GLU A 194 -2.02 26.43 18.65
N ASN A 195 -1.52 25.33 18.07
CA ASN A 195 -2.32 24.09 17.95
C ASN A 195 -2.60 23.37 19.27
N ALA A 196 -1.82 23.62 20.33
CA ALA A 196 -2.08 23.05 21.66
C ALA A 196 -3.10 23.88 22.43
N ILE A 197 -3.00 25.21 22.34
CA ILE A 197 -3.90 26.21 22.90
C ILE A 197 -5.24 26.16 22.18
N ASP A 198 -5.29 26.02 20.86
CA ASP A 198 -6.54 25.85 20.11
C ASP A 198 -7.28 24.56 20.54
N ARG A 199 -6.53 23.50 20.83
CA ARG A 199 -7.11 22.25 21.38
C ARG A 199 -7.56 22.39 22.83
N GLU A 200 -6.81 23.13 23.64
CA GLU A 200 -7.14 23.40 25.04
C GLU A 200 -8.34 24.35 25.16
N ASN A 201 -8.41 25.37 24.32
CA ASN A 201 -9.55 26.28 24.19
C ASN A 201 -10.77 25.56 23.62
N GLU A 202 -10.60 24.67 22.63
CA GLU A 202 -11.68 23.76 22.23
C GLU A 202 -12.11 22.87 23.41
N ASP A 203 -11.20 22.38 24.24
CA ASP A 203 -11.51 21.54 25.41
C ASP A 203 -12.15 22.34 26.58
N ILE A 204 -11.88 23.64 26.68
CA ILE A 204 -12.47 24.59 27.65
C ILE A 204 -13.85 25.11 27.15
N GLU A 205 -14.00 25.45 25.88
CA GLU A 205 -15.32 25.73 25.27
C GLU A 205 -16.27 24.53 25.39
N LYS A 206 -15.74 23.30 25.30
CA LYS A 206 -16.45 22.04 25.55
C LYS A 206 -16.91 21.86 27.02
N LEU A 207 -16.33 22.59 27.98
CA LEU A 207 -16.73 22.57 29.38
C LEU A 207 -17.85 23.58 29.69
N GLU A 208 -17.94 24.69 28.95
CA GLU A 208 -18.86 25.79 29.27
C GLU A 208 -20.19 25.78 28.47
N ASN A 209 -20.30 25.12 27.31
CA ASN A 209 -21.53 25.17 26.50
C ASN A 209 -22.07 23.81 26.00
N LYS A 210 -23.06 23.25 26.73
CA LYS A 210 -24.03 22.18 26.36
C LYS A 210 -23.52 20.74 26.09
N PRO A 211 -24.40 19.72 26.26
CA PRO A 211 -23.98 18.33 26.45
C PRO A 211 -23.63 17.61 25.14
N THR A 212 -22.52 16.88 25.20
CA THR A 212 -22.07 15.80 24.29
C THR A 212 -21.66 16.18 22.86
N THR A 213 -20.40 16.59 22.71
CA THR A 213 -19.53 15.80 21.83
C THR A 213 -18.45 15.17 22.71
N LYS A 214 -18.65 13.90 23.08
CA LYS A 214 -17.63 13.09 23.77
C LYS A 214 -16.34 13.14 22.94
N LYS A 215 -15.17 12.98 23.59
CA LYS A 215 -13.93 12.60 22.88
C LYS A 215 -14.31 11.56 21.84
N ALA A 216 -14.10 11.88 20.57
CA ALA A 216 -14.64 11.13 19.44
C ALA A 216 -14.43 9.63 19.68
N GLY A 217 -15.50 8.97 20.11
CA GLY A 217 -15.45 7.65 20.72
C GLY A 217 -15.61 6.59 19.65
N ILE A 218 -15.40 5.33 20.05
CA ILE A 218 -15.79 4.19 19.21
C ILE A 218 -17.28 4.32 18.83
N SER A 219 -18.11 4.87 19.72
CA SER A 219 -19.53 5.19 19.47
C SER A 219 -19.73 6.14 18.30
N ASP A 220 -18.86 7.13 18.12
CA ASP A 220 -19.06 8.19 17.14
C ASP A 220 -18.67 7.71 15.74
N ILE A 221 -17.62 6.88 15.64
CA ILE A 221 -17.29 6.12 14.43
C ILE A 221 -18.47 5.24 14.04
N LEU A 222 -19.05 4.55 15.03
CA LEU A 222 -20.20 3.68 14.85
C LEU A 222 -21.52 4.43 14.76
N THR A 223 -21.60 5.77 14.73
CA THR A 223 -22.87 6.49 14.54
C THR A 223 -22.91 7.17 13.18
N VAL A 224 -21.77 7.68 12.73
CA VAL A 224 -21.65 8.42 11.48
C VAL A 224 -21.48 7.47 10.29
N SER A 225 -22.46 7.44 9.38
CA SER A 225 -22.53 6.48 8.26
C SER A 225 -21.28 6.44 7.37
N TRP A 226 -20.71 7.60 7.01
CA TRP A 226 -19.51 7.62 6.17
C TRP A 226 -18.26 7.12 6.92
N LEU A 227 -18.15 7.37 8.22
CA LEU A 227 -17.05 6.89 9.07
C LEU A 227 -17.13 5.37 9.26
N ARG A 228 -18.35 4.81 9.42
CA ARG A 228 -18.57 3.35 9.39
C ARG A 228 -18.05 2.75 8.09
N THR A 229 -18.35 3.35 6.94
CA THR A 229 -17.87 2.88 5.64
C THR A 229 -16.34 2.91 5.55
N VAL A 230 -15.70 3.98 6.00
CA VAL A 230 -14.22 4.08 6.03
C VAL A 230 -13.61 3.02 6.95
N LEU A 231 -14.20 2.80 8.14
CA LEU A 231 -13.76 1.77 9.08
C LEU A 231 -13.89 0.37 8.46
N LEU A 232 -15.05 0.06 7.86
CA LEU A 232 -15.29 -1.23 7.20
C LEU A 232 -14.30 -1.48 6.06
N VAL A 233 -13.98 -0.46 5.26
CA VAL A 233 -12.95 -0.56 4.22
C VAL A 233 -11.57 -0.82 4.83
N GLY A 234 -11.20 -0.11 5.89
CA GLY A 234 -9.93 -0.32 6.59
C GLY A 234 -9.81 -1.73 7.17
N ILE A 235 -10.86 -2.22 7.83
CA ILE A 235 -10.94 -3.59 8.36
C ILE A 235 -10.83 -4.62 7.22
N ALA A 236 -11.58 -4.42 6.13
CA ALA A 236 -11.55 -5.33 4.99
C ALA A 236 -10.15 -5.42 4.38
N VAL A 237 -9.46 -4.29 4.19
CA VAL A 237 -8.09 -4.27 3.67
C VAL A 237 -7.12 -4.97 4.64
N ALA A 238 -7.24 -4.72 5.94
CA ALA A 238 -6.42 -5.35 6.98
C ALA A 238 -6.59 -6.87 7.06
N ILE A 239 -7.84 -7.36 7.06
CA ILE A 239 -8.15 -8.79 7.04
C ILE A 239 -7.62 -9.42 5.76
N THR A 240 -7.88 -8.78 4.62
CA THR A 240 -7.48 -9.29 3.30
C THR A 240 -5.95 -9.40 3.21
N GLN A 241 -5.21 -8.43 3.73
CA GLN A 241 -3.74 -8.48 3.78
C GLN A 241 -3.21 -9.70 4.53
N GLN A 242 -3.85 -10.12 5.62
CA GLN A 242 -3.45 -11.30 6.38
C GLN A 242 -4.00 -12.62 5.80
N ALA A 243 -5.18 -12.58 5.19
CA ALA A 243 -5.87 -13.73 4.63
C ALA A 243 -5.08 -14.46 3.52
N TYR A 244 -4.22 -13.76 2.78
CA TYR A 244 -3.33 -14.38 1.78
C TYR A 244 -2.22 -15.26 2.36
N GLY A 245 -2.11 -15.35 3.69
CA GLY A 245 -1.13 -16.24 4.32
C GLY A 245 0.30 -15.70 4.32
N VAL A 246 0.50 -14.37 4.25
CA VAL A 246 1.85 -13.78 4.38
C VAL A 246 2.52 -14.21 5.70
N ALA A 247 1.73 -14.30 6.78
CA ALA A 247 2.19 -14.80 8.08
C ALA A 247 2.65 -16.26 8.02
N ILE A 248 2.07 -17.11 7.16
CA ILE A 248 2.51 -18.50 6.98
C ILE A 248 3.87 -18.53 6.31
N GLY A 249 4.04 -17.75 5.23
CA GLY A 249 5.33 -17.65 4.54
C GLY A 249 6.45 -17.17 5.46
N MET A 250 6.16 -16.23 6.37
CA MET A 250 7.14 -15.69 7.31
C MET A 250 7.40 -16.59 8.53
N LEU A 251 6.36 -17.13 9.15
CA LEU A 251 6.48 -17.90 10.41
C LEU A 251 6.79 -19.38 10.19
N TYR A 252 6.33 -19.94 9.07
CA TYR A 252 6.44 -21.37 8.76
C TYR A 252 7.19 -21.65 7.45
N GLY A 253 7.88 -20.65 6.88
CA GLY A 253 8.54 -20.75 5.58
C GLY A 253 9.47 -21.96 5.43
N THR A 254 10.32 -22.24 6.43
CA THR A 254 11.18 -23.44 6.43
C THR A 254 10.38 -24.73 6.41
N GLU A 255 9.26 -24.81 7.13
CA GLU A 255 8.44 -26.03 7.18
C GLU A 255 7.70 -26.25 5.85
N VAL A 256 7.12 -25.19 5.28
CA VAL A 256 6.48 -25.23 3.94
C VAL A 256 7.47 -25.76 2.89
N LEU A 257 8.72 -25.34 2.95
CA LEU A 257 9.75 -25.78 2.01
C LEU A 257 10.19 -27.23 2.25
N ARG A 258 10.24 -27.68 3.50
CA ARG A 258 10.52 -29.09 3.84
C ARG A 258 9.40 -30.00 3.33
N GLU A 259 8.15 -29.60 3.53
CA GLU A 259 7.01 -30.34 3.02
C GLU A 259 6.91 -30.34 1.49
N ALA A 260 7.41 -29.30 0.84
CA ALA A 260 7.51 -29.29 -0.62
C ALA A 260 8.57 -30.27 -1.16
N GLY A 261 9.42 -30.82 -0.28
CA GLY A 261 10.42 -31.84 -0.61
C GLY A 261 11.87 -31.37 -0.50
N LEU A 262 12.16 -30.20 0.09
CA LEU A 262 13.53 -29.78 0.37
C LEU A 262 14.08 -30.43 1.66
N ASP A 263 15.35 -30.78 1.64
CA ASP A 263 16.06 -31.17 2.87
C ASP A 263 16.08 -30.01 3.88
N THR A 264 16.16 -30.34 5.18
CA THR A 264 16.12 -29.37 6.28
C THR A 264 17.21 -28.30 6.15
N LYS A 265 18.44 -28.67 5.76
CA LYS A 265 19.54 -27.70 5.60
C LYS A 265 19.27 -26.75 4.44
N MET A 266 18.78 -27.28 3.32
CA MET A 266 18.45 -26.49 2.14
C MET A 266 17.23 -25.60 2.37
N ALA A 267 16.21 -26.07 3.09
CA ALA A 267 15.03 -25.29 3.45
C ALA A 267 15.39 -24.11 4.36
N LEU A 268 16.33 -24.28 5.31
CA LEU A 268 16.84 -23.19 6.14
C LEU A 268 17.54 -22.12 5.29
N ILE A 269 18.39 -22.54 4.34
CA ILE A 269 19.10 -21.61 3.44
C ILE A 269 18.11 -20.90 2.50
N ALA A 270 17.17 -21.63 1.91
CA ALA A 270 16.14 -21.06 1.04
C ALA A 270 15.24 -20.06 1.78
N ASN A 271 14.99 -20.27 3.08
CA ASN A 271 14.24 -19.32 3.91
C ASN A 271 14.92 -17.94 4.03
N ILE A 272 16.24 -17.83 3.81
CA ILE A 272 16.92 -16.53 3.67
C ILE A 272 16.35 -15.77 2.46
N GLY A 273 16.10 -16.46 1.35
CA GLY A 273 15.51 -15.88 0.15
C GLY A 273 14.11 -15.33 0.38
N ILE A 274 13.31 -15.97 1.22
CA ILE A 274 11.98 -15.50 1.67
C ILE A 274 12.09 -14.14 2.38
N GLY A 275 13.05 -13.97 3.28
CA GLY A 275 13.30 -12.67 3.94
C GLY A 275 13.86 -11.62 2.99
N LEU A 276 14.82 -12.01 2.15
CA LEU A 276 15.46 -11.10 1.21
C LEU A 276 14.45 -10.52 0.22
N ILE A 277 13.63 -11.37 -0.39
CA ILE A 277 12.61 -10.89 -1.33
C ILE A 277 11.58 -10.00 -0.64
N SER A 278 11.20 -10.31 0.60
CA SER A 278 10.27 -9.52 1.38
C SER A 278 10.83 -8.11 1.65
N PHE A 279 12.11 -8.02 2.02
CA PHE A 279 12.81 -6.76 2.21
C PHE A 279 12.92 -5.95 0.91
N LEU A 280 13.44 -6.56 -0.15
CA LEU A 280 13.63 -5.89 -1.45
C LEU A 280 12.29 -5.45 -2.05
N ALA A 281 11.25 -6.27 -1.94
CA ALA A 281 9.93 -5.94 -2.44
C ALA A 281 9.28 -4.83 -1.62
N SER A 282 9.39 -4.85 -0.28
CA SER A 282 8.90 -3.76 0.57
C SER A 282 9.60 -2.44 0.23
N TRP A 283 10.91 -2.47 0.03
CA TRP A 283 11.67 -1.30 -0.42
C TRP A 283 11.18 -0.78 -1.77
N ALA A 284 11.07 -1.65 -2.77
CA ALA A 284 10.56 -1.30 -4.09
C ALA A 284 9.13 -0.75 -4.02
N GLY A 285 8.28 -1.36 -3.21
CA GLY A 285 6.90 -0.96 -2.95
C GLY A 285 6.79 0.47 -2.44
N LEU A 286 7.63 0.85 -1.48
CA LEU A 286 7.70 2.20 -0.93
C LEU A 286 8.15 3.25 -1.95
N LEU A 287 9.03 2.88 -2.90
CA LEU A 287 9.40 3.76 -4.00
C LEU A 287 8.26 3.91 -5.00
N VAL A 288 7.60 2.80 -5.35
CA VAL A 288 6.55 2.75 -6.38
C VAL A 288 5.24 3.39 -5.93
N VAL A 289 4.88 3.29 -4.64
CA VAL A 289 3.59 3.81 -4.12
C VAL A 289 3.46 5.33 -4.32
N SER A 290 4.59 6.05 -4.30
CA SER A 290 4.65 7.49 -4.58
C SER A 290 4.27 7.85 -6.03
N ARG A 291 4.47 6.92 -6.98
CA ARG A 291 4.29 7.15 -8.43
C ARG A 291 2.98 6.56 -8.97
N VAL A 292 2.62 5.35 -8.56
CA VAL A 292 1.50 4.58 -9.13
C VAL A 292 0.18 4.81 -8.38
N GLY A 293 0.26 5.33 -7.15
CA GLY A 293 -0.90 5.53 -6.28
C GLY A 293 -1.31 4.25 -5.55
N ARG A 294 -1.92 4.43 -4.37
CA ARG A 294 -2.19 3.34 -3.41
C ARG A 294 -3.17 2.29 -3.96
N ARG A 295 -4.31 2.74 -4.51
CA ARG A 295 -5.37 1.86 -4.99
C ARG A 295 -4.90 0.95 -6.13
N SER A 296 -4.19 1.50 -7.11
CA SER A 296 -3.69 0.74 -8.25
C SER A 296 -2.65 -0.28 -7.81
N LEU A 297 -1.74 0.11 -6.91
CA LEU A 297 -0.73 -0.79 -6.36
C LEU A 297 -1.37 -1.94 -5.55
N LEU A 298 -2.39 -1.66 -4.74
CA LEU A 298 -3.15 -2.72 -4.05
C LEU A 298 -3.75 -3.73 -5.02
N ILE A 299 -4.50 -3.27 -6.04
CA ILE A 299 -5.15 -4.16 -7.02
C ILE A 299 -4.11 -5.01 -7.75
N PHE A 300 -3.00 -4.39 -8.18
CA PHE A 300 -1.89 -5.09 -8.81
C PHE A 300 -1.29 -6.16 -7.89
N GLY A 301 -1.06 -5.82 -6.62
CA GLY A 301 -0.58 -6.76 -5.61
C GLY A 301 -1.54 -7.94 -5.41
N GLN A 302 -2.86 -7.70 -5.42
CA GLN A 302 -3.85 -8.76 -5.29
C GLN A 302 -3.85 -9.72 -6.48
N ILE A 303 -3.80 -9.19 -7.70
CA ILE A 303 -3.74 -10.00 -8.92
C ILE A 303 -2.47 -10.84 -8.90
N GLY A 304 -1.31 -10.23 -8.63
CA GLY A 304 -0.03 -10.95 -8.58
C GLY A 304 0.00 -12.04 -7.49
N THR A 305 -0.55 -11.76 -6.31
CA THR A 305 -0.66 -12.73 -5.21
C THR A 305 -1.56 -13.91 -5.58
N LEU A 306 -2.69 -13.64 -6.23
CA LEU A 306 -3.61 -14.68 -6.69
C LEU A 306 -2.99 -15.55 -7.79
N SER A 307 -2.33 -14.93 -8.76
CA SER A 307 -1.62 -15.66 -9.83
C SER A 307 -0.49 -16.53 -9.28
N ALA A 308 0.30 -16.03 -8.32
CA ALA A 308 1.37 -16.80 -7.70
C ALA A 308 0.83 -17.99 -6.89
N HIS A 309 -0.24 -17.81 -6.12
CA HIS A 309 -0.89 -18.93 -5.42
C HIS A 309 -1.41 -19.99 -6.37
N LEU A 310 -2.07 -19.58 -7.46
CA LEU A 310 -2.56 -20.50 -8.47
C LEU A 310 -1.42 -21.29 -9.09
N ALA A 311 -0.29 -20.62 -9.39
CA ALA A 311 0.90 -21.28 -9.90
C ALA A 311 1.49 -22.29 -8.91
N ILE A 312 1.52 -21.97 -7.60
CA ILE A 312 1.96 -22.91 -6.55
C ILE A 312 1.04 -24.14 -6.53
N VAL A 313 -0.28 -23.95 -6.59
CA VAL A 313 -1.26 -25.04 -6.60
C VAL A 313 -1.09 -25.94 -7.82
N VAL A 314 -0.94 -25.35 -9.01
CA VAL A 314 -0.71 -26.09 -10.26
C VAL A 314 0.62 -26.84 -10.22
N CYS A 315 1.69 -26.19 -9.77
CA CYS A 315 3.01 -26.81 -9.60
C CYS A 315 2.96 -28.00 -8.65
N SER A 316 2.26 -27.85 -7.53
CA SER A 316 2.04 -28.87 -6.50
C SER A 316 1.19 -30.06 -7.00
N ALA A 317 0.34 -29.84 -8.01
CA ALA A 317 -0.47 -30.89 -8.64
C ALA A 317 0.29 -31.65 -9.75
N ILE A 318 1.15 -30.97 -10.50
CA ILE A 318 1.87 -31.57 -11.63
C ILE A 318 3.16 -32.27 -11.19
N LEU A 319 3.92 -31.67 -10.26
CA LEU A 319 5.23 -32.20 -9.87
C LEU A 319 5.10 -33.25 -8.77
N PRO A 320 5.75 -34.42 -8.92
CA PRO A 320 5.81 -35.41 -7.86
C PRO A 320 6.60 -34.88 -6.66
N TYR A 321 6.38 -35.48 -5.49
CA TYR A 321 7.13 -35.13 -4.29
C TYR A 321 8.63 -35.36 -4.49
N GLY A 322 9.45 -34.37 -4.14
CA GLY A 322 10.90 -34.44 -4.23
C GLY A 322 11.55 -33.07 -4.35
N THR A 323 12.89 -33.06 -4.44
CA THR A 323 13.70 -31.84 -4.41
C THR A 323 13.35 -30.85 -5.53
N ALA A 324 12.97 -31.36 -6.72
CA ALA A 324 12.55 -30.52 -7.84
C ALA A 324 11.27 -29.73 -7.54
N ARG A 325 10.27 -30.37 -6.93
CA ARG A 325 9.04 -29.70 -6.46
C ARG A 325 9.36 -28.70 -5.36
N GLY A 326 10.29 -29.03 -4.46
CA GLY A 326 10.76 -28.13 -3.41
C GLY A 326 11.30 -26.82 -3.95
N TRP A 327 12.24 -26.89 -4.91
CA TRP A 327 12.82 -25.69 -5.55
C TRP A 327 11.83 -24.94 -6.44
N ALA A 328 10.94 -25.64 -7.15
CA ALA A 328 9.89 -25.00 -7.94
C ALA A 328 8.90 -24.23 -7.03
N THR A 329 8.49 -24.84 -5.92
CA THR A 329 7.62 -24.21 -4.92
C THR A 329 8.30 -22.99 -4.31
N PHE A 330 9.59 -23.10 -3.94
CA PHE A 330 10.38 -21.96 -3.48
C PHE A 330 10.40 -20.82 -4.51
N GLY A 331 10.69 -21.13 -5.78
CA GLY A 331 10.72 -20.16 -6.86
C GLY A 331 9.39 -19.43 -7.07
N LEU A 332 8.26 -20.11 -6.82
CA LEU A 332 6.91 -19.53 -6.91
C LEU A 332 6.47 -18.80 -5.63
N LEU A 333 7.03 -19.15 -4.47
CA LEU A 333 6.83 -18.42 -3.22
C LEU A 333 7.47 -17.03 -3.27
N LEU A 334 8.61 -16.86 -3.94
CA LEU A 334 9.27 -15.57 -4.06
C LEU A 334 8.39 -14.47 -4.71
N PRO A 335 7.77 -14.65 -5.89
CA PRO A 335 6.88 -13.65 -6.46
C PRO A 335 5.62 -13.45 -5.63
N PHE A 336 5.05 -14.49 -5.00
CA PHE A 336 3.96 -14.33 -4.03
C PHE A 336 4.35 -13.35 -2.91
N LEU A 337 5.52 -13.54 -2.31
CA LEU A 337 6.03 -12.69 -1.25
C LEU A 337 6.35 -11.29 -1.75
N ALA A 338 6.87 -11.16 -2.97
CA ALA A 338 7.15 -9.87 -3.57
C ALA A 338 5.87 -9.02 -3.73
N PHE A 339 4.79 -9.60 -4.25
CA PHE A 339 3.52 -8.89 -4.40
C PHE A 339 2.86 -8.62 -3.04
N SER A 340 2.86 -9.58 -2.13
CA SER A 340 2.21 -9.41 -0.82
C SER A 340 2.94 -8.42 0.09
N GLN A 341 4.27 -8.37 0.08
CA GLN A 341 5.04 -7.42 0.91
C GLN A 341 5.15 -6.05 0.25
N GLY A 342 5.55 -6.02 -1.02
CA GLY A 342 5.81 -4.78 -1.76
C GLY A 342 4.56 -3.99 -2.13
N ALA A 343 3.47 -4.67 -2.48
CA ALA A 343 2.25 -3.98 -2.88
C ALA A 343 1.20 -4.01 -1.76
N ILE A 344 0.79 -5.18 -1.28
CA ILE A 344 -0.37 -5.28 -0.38
C ILE A 344 -0.04 -4.75 1.02
N SER A 345 0.99 -5.29 1.67
CA SER A 345 1.34 -4.96 3.05
C SER A 345 1.77 -3.51 3.16
N THR A 346 2.69 -3.07 2.32
CA THR A 346 3.16 -1.68 2.27
C THR A 346 2.00 -0.68 2.16
N VAL A 347 1.05 -0.90 1.25
CA VAL A 347 -0.08 0.02 1.09
C VAL A 347 -1.08 -0.09 2.24
N THR A 348 -1.29 -1.28 2.79
CA THR A 348 -2.23 -1.48 3.91
C THR A 348 -1.83 -0.67 5.14
N TRP A 349 -0.54 -0.69 5.49
CA TRP A 349 -0.02 0.10 6.62
C TRP A 349 -0.13 1.60 6.38
N LEU A 350 0.18 2.07 5.16
CA LEU A 350 0.03 3.48 4.78
C LEU A 350 -1.44 3.94 4.80
N MET A 351 -2.33 3.19 4.17
CA MET A 351 -3.75 3.53 4.10
C MET A 351 -4.40 3.52 5.48
N SER A 352 -4.06 2.57 6.35
CA SER A 352 -4.60 2.50 7.70
C SER A 352 -4.30 3.77 8.52
N ALA A 353 -3.21 4.49 8.21
CA ALA A 353 -2.86 5.76 8.84
C ALA A 353 -3.41 6.99 8.09
N GLU A 354 -3.71 6.89 6.79
CA GLU A 354 -4.15 8.02 5.94
C GLU A 354 -5.67 8.16 5.83
N ILE A 355 -6.45 7.07 5.86
CA ILE A 355 -7.90 7.10 5.54
C ILE A 355 -8.76 7.74 6.64
N PHE A 356 -8.27 7.80 7.87
CA PHE A 356 -9.03 8.31 9.01
C PHE A 356 -8.76 9.79 9.29
N PRO A 357 -9.81 10.58 9.64
CA PRO A 357 -9.66 11.96 10.11
C PRO A 357 -8.75 12.06 11.32
N LEU A 358 -8.03 13.19 11.46
CA LEU A 358 -7.03 13.40 12.50
C LEU A 358 -7.53 13.13 13.93
N SER A 359 -8.80 13.48 14.23
CA SER A 359 -9.40 13.29 15.55
C SER A 359 -9.65 11.82 15.92
N MET A 360 -9.85 10.95 14.92
CA MET A 360 -10.22 9.54 15.13
C MET A 360 -9.20 8.55 14.56
N ARG A 361 -8.09 9.06 14.01
CA ARG A 361 -7.04 8.25 13.38
C ARG A 361 -6.48 7.19 14.31
N GLY A 362 -6.11 7.56 15.54
CA GLY A 362 -5.55 6.59 16.50
C GLY A 362 -6.48 5.41 16.77
N ILE A 363 -7.79 5.67 16.96
CA ILE A 363 -8.79 4.63 17.22
C ILE A 363 -9.05 3.81 15.94
N GLY A 364 -9.26 4.46 14.80
CA GLY A 364 -9.52 3.79 13.52
C GLY A 364 -8.36 2.89 13.09
N THR A 365 -7.13 3.41 13.10
CA THR A 365 -5.91 2.63 12.81
C THR A 365 -5.76 1.47 13.80
N GLY A 366 -6.00 1.71 15.10
CA GLY A 366 -5.95 0.65 16.12
C GLY A 366 -6.93 -0.49 15.88
N ILE A 367 -8.18 -0.20 15.49
CA ILE A 367 -9.17 -1.23 15.14
C ILE A 367 -8.75 -2.02 13.89
N CYS A 368 -8.25 -1.34 12.85
CA CYS A 368 -7.73 -2.04 11.67
C CYS A 368 -6.59 -2.99 12.02
N MET A 369 -5.67 -2.56 12.89
CA MET A 369 -4.55 -3.40 13.33
C MET A 369 -5.01 -4.56 14.20
N LEU A 370 -5.96 -4.34 15.11
CA LEU A 370 -6.59 -5.42 15.89
C LEU A 370 -7.18 -6.49 14.95
N SER A 371 -7.90 -6.08 13.90
CA SER A 371 -8.43 -7.01 12.90
C SER A 371 -7.33 -7.76 12.17
N ALA A 372 -6.26 -7.09 11.74
CA ALA A 372 -5.10 -7.75 11.12
C ALA A 372 -4.47 -8.79 12.05
N TRP A 373 -4.13 -8.41 13.29
CA TRP A 373 -3.51 -9.32 14.26
C TRP A 373 -4.41 -10.49 14.64
N THR A 374 -5.72 -10.28 14.70
CA THR A 374 -6.70 -11.34 14.95
C THR A 374 -6.76 -12.31 13.77
N THR A 375 -6.80 -11.82 12.53
CA THR A 375 -6.76 -12.68 11.35
C THR A 375 -5.45 -13.46 11.26
N ALA A 376 -4.32 -12.81 11.52
CA ALA A 376 -3.01 -13.46 11.58
C ALA A 376 -2.99 -14.56 12.64
N CYS A 377 -3.50 -14.28 13.85
CA CYS A 377 -3.60 -15.23 14.96
C CYS A 377 -4.42 -16.48 14.57
N THR A 378 -5.57 -16.28 13.95
CA THR A 378 -6.44 -17.38 13.50
C THR A 378 -5.74 -18.23 12.45
N ILE A 379 -5.10 -17.62 11.45
CA ILE A 379 -4.39 -18.34 10.38
C ILE A 379 -3.19 -19.10 10.94
N SER A 380 -2.40 -18.47 11.82
CA SER A 380 -1.23 -19.09 12.44
C SER A 380 -1.57 -20.28 13.34
N GLN A 381 -2.76 -20.27 13.96
CA GLN A 381 -3.26 -21.39 14.76
C GLN A 381 -3.77 -22.54 13.89
N LEU A 382 -4.53 -22.20 12.84
CA LEU A 382 -5.17 -23.19 11.97
C LEU A 382 -4.17 -23.91 11.07
N PHE A 383 -3.10 -23.23 10.64
CA PHE A 383 -2.17 -23.76 9.66
C PHE A 383 -1.53 -25.11 10.10
N PRO A 384 -0.87 -25.23 11.26
CA PRO A 384 -0.28 -26.51 11.68
C PRO A 384 -1.30 -27.64 11.90
N VAL A 385 -2.53 -27.30 12.30
CA VAL A 385 -3.61 -28.28 12.50
C VAL A 385 -4.09 -28.82 11.15
N LYS A 386 -4.32 -27.94 10.18
CA LYS A 386 -4.72 -28.34 8.82
C LYS A 386 -3.61 -29.07 8.07
N GLN A 387 -2.36 -28.66 8.28
CA GLN A 387 -1.18 -29.36 7.77
C GLN A 387 -1.16 -30.82 8.24
N LEU A 388 -1.41 -31.07 9.53
CA LEU A 388 -1.51 -32.42 10.08
C LEU A 388 -2.67 -33.22 9.46
N GLU A 389 -3.86 -32.62 9.33
CA GLU A 389 -5.02 -33.27 8.69
C GLU A 389 -4.71 -33.70 7.25
N CYS A 390 -4.04 -32.84 6.46
CA CYS A 390 -3.66 -33.17 5.08
C CYS A 390 -2.58 -34.27 5.00
N GLN A 391 -1.63 -34.34 5.94
CA GLN A 391 -0.67 -35.44 6.00
C GLN A 391 -1.33 -36.80 6.30
N PHE A 392 -2.36 -36.81 7.16
CA PHE A 392 -3.15 -38.01 7.41
C PHE A 392 -3.99 -38.44 6.20
N GLN A 393 -4.45 -37.48 5.37
CA GLN A 393 -5.19 -37.76 4.13
C GLN A 393 -4.27 -38.26 3.00
N ASN A 394 -3.05 -37.74 2.89
CA ASN A 394 -2.08 -38.12 1.84
C ASN A 394 -1.22 -39.36 2.19
N GLY A 395 -1.63 -40.17 3.18
CA GLY A 395 -1.05 -41.50 3.36
C GLY A 395 0.27 -41.58 4.13
N ASP A 396 0.37 -40.97 5.32
CA ASP A 396 1.32 -41.46 6.32
C ASP A 396 0.80 -42.78 6.94
N TRP A 397 0.88 -43.85 6.14
CA TRP A 397 0.39 -45.22 6.40
C TRP A 397 1.02 -45.91 7.63
N LEU A 398 2.01 -45.29 8.29
CA LEU A 398 2.63 -45.81 9.51
C LEU A 398 1.63 -45.96 10.66
N ALA A 399 0.50 -45.23 10.64
CA ALA A 399 -0.59 -45.39 11.61
C ALA A 399 -1.41 -46.68 11.45
N LEU A 400 -1.27 -47.42 10.35
CA LEU A 400 -1.94 -48.72 10.12
C LEU A 400 -1.12 -49.92 10.62
N LYS A 401 0.10 -49.71 11.13
CA LYS A 401 0.87 -50.73 11.84
C LYS A 401 0.41 -50.88 13.30
N LYS A 402 -0.89 -51.08 13.55
CA LYS A 402 -1.32 -51.65 14.83
C LYS A 402 -0.92 -53.13 14.85
N PRO A 403 -0.16 -53.61 15.85
CA PRO A 403 0.08 -55.05 16.01
C PRO A 403 -1.27 -55.75 16.26
N GLY A 404 -1.64 -56.73 15.42
CA GLY A 404 -2.87 -57.52 15.55
C GLY A 404 -3.84 -57.53 14.35
N VAL A 405 -3.64 -56.70 13.31
CA VAL A 405 -4.54 -56.65 12.13
C VAL A 405 -4.17 -57.73 11.10
N SER A 406 -5.15 -58.51 10.64
CA SER A 406 -4.98 -59.62 9.69
C SER A 406 -4.52 -59.17 8.29
N ASN A 407 -3.84 -60.04 7.53
CA ASN A 407 -3.38 -59.70 6.17
C ASN A 407 -4.53 -59.42 5.18
N ALA A 408 -5.73 -59.95 5.43
CA ALA A 408 -6.91 -59.71 4.61
C ALA A 408 -7.50 -58.32 4.85
N GLU A 409 -7.63 -57.90 6.11
CA GLU A 409 -8.04 -56.52 6.46
C GLU A 409 -7.05 -55.49 5.94
N ARG A 410 -5.74 -55.78 5.94
CA ARG A 410 -4.74 -54.90 5.32
C ARG A 410 -4.97 -54.69 3.83
N ARG A 411 -5.33 -55.74 3.09
CA ARG A 411 -5.62 -55.65 1.65
C ARG A 411 -6.92 -54.87 1.38
N LEU A 412 -7.94 -55.06 2.22
CA LEU A 412 -9.21 -54.37 2.08
C LEU A 412 -9.09 -52.88 2.43
N ASN A 413 -8.38 -52.56 3.52
CA ASN A 413 -8.07 -51.19 3.91
C ASN A 413 -7.20 -50.48 2.87
N ARG A 414 -6.26 -51.19 2.22
CA ARG A 414 -5.46 -50.66 1.13
C ARG A 414 -6.30 -50.32 -0.11
N LYS A 415 -7.22 -51.19 -0.52
CA LYS A 415 -8.13 -50.89 -1.66
C LYS A 415 -9.11 -49.75 -1.35
N ALA A 416 -9.65 -49.70 -0.14
CA ALA A 416 -10.52 -48.60 0.29
C ALA A 416 -9.76 -47.27 0.39
N ALA A 417 -8.48 -47.32 0.73
CA ALA A 417 -7.56 -46.18 0.71
C ALA A 417 -7.25 -45.70 -0.72
N GLU A 418 -6.84 -46.61 -1.60
CA GLU A 418 -6.55 -46.30 -3.01
C GLU A 418 -7.79 -45.68 -3.70
N ALA A 419 -8.99 -46.20 -3.43
CA ALA A 419 -10.24 -45.63 -3.95
C ALA A 419 -10.57 -44.24 -3.36
N ARG A 420 -10.25 -43.99 -2.08
CA ARG A 420 -10.42 -42.67 -1.45
C ARG A 420 -9.41 -41.66 -1.98
N GLU A 421 -8.18 -42.08 -2.23
CA GLU A 421 -7.11 -41.26 -2.79
C GLU A 421 -7.44 -40.82 -4.22
N GLU A 422 -8.02 -41.72 -5.02
CA GLU A 422 -8.51 -41.42 -6.38
C GLU A 422 -9.72 -40.46 -6.36
N GLU A 423 -10.66 -40.64 -5.43
CA GLU A 423 -11.80 -39.73 -5.23
C GLU A 423 -11.36 -38.33 -4.75
N ASP A 424 -10.38 -38.28 -3.83
CA ASP A 424 -9.81 -37.03 -3.31
C ASP A 424 -8.96 -36.30 -4.38
N GLU A 425 -8.21 -37.02 -5.22
CA GLU A 425 -7.53 -36.48 -6.40
C GLU A 425 -8.52 -35.87 -7.40
N GLU A 426 -9.61 -36.57 -7.72
CA GLU A 426 -10.63 -36.07 -8.64
C GLU A 426 -11.33 -34.82 -8.07
N LYS A 427 -11.63 -34.82 -6.77
CA LYS A 427 -12.22 -33.67 -6.06
C LYS A 427 -11.28 -32.47 -6.02
N LYS A 428 -9.98 -32.71 -5.78
CA LYS A 428 -8.92 -31.70 -5.84
C LYS A 428 -8.80 -31.12 -7.24
N ASN A 429 -8.77 -31.95 -8.28
CA ASN A 429 -8.69 -31.49 -9.67
C ASN A 429 -9.91 -30.66 -10.08
N ARG A 430 -11.13 -31.09 -9.72
CA ARG A 430 -12.37 -30.31 -9.92
C ARG A 430 -12.30 -28.95 -9.20
N MET A 431 -11.81 -28.91 -7.97
CA MET A 431 -11.63 -27.67 -7.22
C MET A 431 -10.61 -26.74 -7.90
N ILE A 432 -9.48 -27.26 -8.36
CA ILE A 432 -8.44 -26.49 -9.06
C ILE A 432 -9.00 -25.88 -10.36
N ILE A 433 -9.69 -26.68 -11.18
CA ILE A 433 -10.32 -26.20 -12.41
C ILE A 433 -11.35 -25.12 -12.09
N GLY A 434 -12.17 -25.31 -11.05
CA GLY A 434 -13.12 -24.31 -10.58
C GLY A 434 -12.46 -22.98 -10.20
N LEU A 435 -11.32 -23.03 -9.51
CA LEU A 435 -10.56 -21.82 -9.15
C LEU A 435 -9.95 -21.12 -10.37
N ILE A 436 -9.41 -21.87 -11.34
CA ILE A 436 -8.87 -21.30 -12.58
C ILE A 436 -9.99 -20.59 -13.37
N LEU A 437 -11.13 -21.27 -13.55
CA LEU A 437 -12.27 -20.72 -14.29
C LEU A 437 -12.86 -19.49 -13.58
N LEU A 438 -12.97 -19.53 -12.25
CA LEU A 438 -13.40 -18.37 -11.47
C LEU A 438 -12.43 -17.20 -11.65
N HIS A 439 -11.12 -17.46 -11.63
CA HIS A 439 -10.12 -16.41 -11.83
C HIS A 439 -10.21 -15.78 -13.21
N LEU A 440 -10.27 -16.59 -14.28
CA LEU A 440 -10.46 -16.11 -15.65
C LEU A 440 -11.77 -15.33 -15.79
N PHE A 441 -12.86 -15.84 -15.23
CA PHE A 441 -14.15 -15.15 -15.21
C PHE A 441 -14.06 -13.80 -14.51
N THR A 442 -13.42 -13.71 -13.33
CA THR A 442 -13.28 -12.44 -12.62
C THR A 442 -12.43 -11.43 -13.39
N LEU A 443 -11.37 -11.86 -14.07
CA LEU A 443 -10.55 -10.99 -14.92
C LEU A 443 -11.32 -10.48 -16.14
N ILE A 444 -12.06 -11.36 -16.82
CA ILE A 444 -12.90 -11.00 -17.96
C ILE A 444 -14.03 -10.07 -17.50
N PHE A 445 -14.75 -10.42 -16.44
CA PHE A 445 -15.83 -9.60 -15.89
C PHE A 445 -15.33 -8.22 -15.45
N TRP A 446 -14.15 -8.16 -14.80
CA TRP A 446 -13.55 -6.89 -14.42
C TRP A 446 -13.25 -6.02 -15.64
N ASN A 447 -12.51 -6.55 -16.61
CA ASN A 447 -12.05 -5.79 -17.78
C ASN A 447 -13.19 -5.40 -18.73
N PHE A 448 -14.15 -6.28 -18.96
CA PHE A 448 -15.20 -6.09 -19.98
C PHE A 448 -16.51 -5.53 -19.44
N VAL A 449 -16.83 -5.74 -18.16
CA VAL A 449 -18.14 -5.34 -17.58
C VAL A 449 -17.96 -4.30 -16.47
N TRP A 450 -17.27 -4.65 -15.39
CA TRP A 450 -17.25 -3.83 -14.18
C TRP A 450 -16.56 -2.48 -14.37
N LYS A 451 -15.45 -2.45 -15.13
CA LYS A 451 -14.70 -1.22 -15.43
C LYS A 451 -15.52 -0.22 -16.27
N ARG A 452 -16.48 -0.70 -17.06
CA ARG A 452 -17.28 0.09 -18.01
C ARG A 452 -18.63 0.55 -17.46
N ARG A 453 -19.12 -0.02 -16.35
CA ARG A 453 -20.50 0.19 -15.86
C ARG A 453 -20.93 1.64 -15.57
N LYS A 454 -19.97 2.55 -15.33
CA LYS A 454 -20.24 3.98 -15.05
C LYS A 454 -19.77 4.91 -16.18
N MET A 455 -19.34 4.35 -17.29
CA MET A 455 -18.77 5.12 -18.40
C MET A 455 -19.77 5.23 -19.55
N PRO A 456 -19.72 6.33 -20.33
CA PRO A 456 -20.42 6.42 -21.61
C PRO A 456 -20.08 5.25 -22.55
N PRO A 457 -20.95 4.94 -23.53
CA PRO A 457 -20.74 3.84 -24.47
C PRO A 457 -19.41 4.01 -25.23
N GLY A 458 -18.85 2.90 -25.73
CA GLY A 458 -17.58 2.92 -26.44
C GLY A 458 -17.06 1.52 -26.72
N PRO A 459 -16.05 1.38 -27.59
CA PRO A 459 -15.49 0.08 -27.96
C PRO A 459 -14.90 -0.64 -26.74
N ALA A 460 -14.92 -1.96 -26.78
CA ALA A 460 -14.34 -2.77 -25.70
C ALA A 460 -12.82 -2.64 -25.74
N PRO A 461 -12.14 -2.34 -24.61
CA PRO A 461 -10.69 -2.25 -24.59
C PRO A 461 -10.05 -3.64 -24.69
N LEU A 462 -8.99 -3.75 -25.48
CA LEU A 462 -8.07 -4.89 -25.35
C LEU A 462 -7.25 -4.76 -24.05
N PRO A 463 -6.89 -5.87 -23.40
CA PRO A 463 -6.00 -5.84 -22.23
C PRO A 463 -4.72 -5.07 -22.52
N PHE A 464 -4.33 -4.16 -21.61
CA PHE A 464 -3.13 -3.31 -21.67
C PHE A 464 -3.02 -2.31 -22.82
N LEU A 465 -3.57 -2.60 -24.01
CA LEU A 465 -3.52 -1.75 -25.21
C LEU A 465 -4.72 -0.79 -25.31
N GLY A 466 -5.86 -1.13 -24.71
CA GLY A 466 -7.09 -0.36 -24.88
C GLY A 466 -7.59 -0.44 -26.33
N ASN A 467 -7.94 0.71 -26.91
CA ASN A 467 -8.40 0.87 -28.29
C ASN A 467 -7.34 1.48 -29.21
N LEU A 468 -6.07 1.51 -28.77
CA LEU A 468 -4.98 2.11 -29.54
C LEU A 468 -4.82 1.47 -30.92
N ASN A 469 -4.96 0.15 -31.02
CA ASN A 469 -4.83 -0.57 -32.29
C ASN A 469 -5.87 -0.08 -33.32
N GLU A 470 -7.14 -0.08 -32.92
CA GLU A 470 -8.27 0.33 -33.75
C GLU A 470 -8.20 1.82 -34.12
N PHE A 471 -7.88 2.68 -33.14
CA PHE A 471 -7.70 4.12 -33.38
C PHE A 471 -6.52 4.39 -34.32
N SER A 472 -5.41 3.67 -34.18
CA SER A 472 -4.22 3.85 -35.03
C SER A 472 -4.47 3.38 -36.46
N ALA A 473 -5.22 2.30 -36.65
CA ALA A 473 -5.63 1.82 -37.97
C ALA A 473 -6.52 2.86 -38.68
N LEU A 474 -7.54 3.36 -37.98
CA LEU A 474 -8.43 4.40 -38.50
C LEU A 474 -7.71 5.73 -38.80
N ALA A 475 -6.71 6.09 -37.98
CA ALA A 475 -5.93 7.31 -38.19
C ALA A 475 -4.94 7.18 -39.36
N ALA A 476 -4.43 5.97 -39.64
CA ALA A 476 -3.47 5.70 -40.70
C ALA A 476 -4.09 5.70 -42.10
N GLU A 477 -5.35 5.28 -42.25
CA GLU A 477 -6.04 5.24 -43.55
C GLU A 477 -6.27 6.63 -44.15
N ASP A 478 -6.50 7.64 -43.32
CA ASP A 478 -7.00 8.96 -43.76
C ASP A 478 -6.05 10.13 -43.46
N GLY A 479 -4.95 9.89 -42.74
CA GLY A 479 -3.95 10.90 -42.37
C GLY A 479 -4.42 11.99 -41.40
N ILE A 480 -5.71 12.03 -41.04
CA ILE A 480 -6.27 13.06 -40.16
C ILE A 480 -7.11 12.45 -39.03
N GLY A 481 -6.59 12.53 -37.80
CA GLY A 481 -7.18 11.89 -36.61
C GLY A 481 -8.60 12.34 -36.21
N TYR A 482 -9.14 13.43 -36.78
CA TYR A 482 -10.53 13.83 -36.51
C TYR A 482 -11.54 12.86 -37.17
N LYS A 483 -11.20 12.23 -38.30
CA LYS A 483 -12.09 11.28 -38.97
C LYS A 483 -12.28 10.00 -38.15
N ALA A 484 -11.24 9.53 -37.48
CA ALA A 484 -11.36 8.45 -36.50
C ALA A 484 -12.33 8.82 -35.37
N MET A 485 -12.30 10.07 -34.90
CA MET A 485 -13.26 10.56 -33.90
C MET A 485 -14.69 10.68 -34.43
N GLU A 486 -14.85 10.99 -35.71
CA GLU A 486 -16.14 11.05 -36.42
C GLU A 486 -16.74 9.65 -36.62
N HIS A 487 -15.91 8.66 -36.97
CA HIS A 487 -16.31 7.25 -37.02
C HIS A 487 -16.89 6.78 -35.68
N TYR A 488 -16.19 7.05 -34.58
CA TYR A 488 -16.67 6.71 -33.24
C TYR A 488 -17.93 7.47 -32.83
N LYS A 489 -18.06 8.74 -33.23
CA LYS A 489 -19.28 9.53 -33.02
C LYS A 489 -20.49 8.88 -33.69
N ASN A 490 -20.34 8.35 -34.90
CA ASN A 490 -21.43 7.74 -35.65
C ASN A 490 -21.91 6.42 -35.03
N ILE A 491 -21.02 5.67 -34.37
CA ILE A 491 -21.35 4.38 -33.74
C ILE A 491 -21.90 4.56 -32.32
N TYR A 492 -21.23 5.37 -31.50
CA TYR A 492 -21.50 5.44 -30.06
C TYR A 492 -22.24 6.71 -29.63
N GLY A 493 -22.45 7.64 -30.56
CA GLY A 493 -23.10 8.92 -30.31
C GLY A 493 -22.12 10.04 -29.93
N PRO A 494 -22.63 11.20 -29.50
CA PRO A 494 -21.84 12.42 -29.29
C PRO A 494 -20.93 12.40 -28.05
N VAL A 495 -21.15 11.44 -27.14
CA VAL A 495 -20.34 11.23 -25.93
C VAL A 495 -19.99 9.76 -25.82
N TYR A 496 -18.70 9.43 -25.95
CA TYR A 496 -18.23 8.05 -25.94
C TYR A 496 -16.91 7.89 -25.19
N THR A 497 -16.58 6.66 -24.81
CA THR A 497 -15.35 6.32 -24.07
C THR A 497 -14.36 5.61 -24.99
N LEU A 498 -13.17 6.18 -25.19
CA LEU A 498 -12.02 5.47 -25.77
C LEU A 498 -11.03 5.10 -24.68
N TRP A 499 -10.51 3.89 -24.74
CA TRP A 499 -9.48 3.44 -23.81
C TRP A 499 -8.12 3.58 -24.46
N MET A 500 -7.19 4.23 -23.76
CA MET A 500 -5.81 4.36 -24.23
C MET A 500 -4.94 3.67 -23.19
N GLY A 501 -4.58 2.43 -23.49
CA GLY A 501 -4.11 1.46 -22.50
C GLY A 501 -5.17 1.15 -21.46
N GLU A 502 -4.84 1.30 -20.17
CA GLU A 502 -5.79 1.05 -19.08
C GLU A 502 -6.68 2.26 -18.73
N ASP A 503 -6.37 3.44 -19.26
CA ASP A 503 -7.05 4.68 -18.88
C ASP A 503 -8.24 4.97 -19.82
N PRO A 504 -9.45 5.20 -19.28
CA PRO A 504 -10.61 5.61 -20.07
C PRO A 504 -10.60 7.12 -20.34
N TYR A 505 -10.89 7.49 -21.58
CA TYR A 505 -11.03 8.87 -22.04
C TYR A 505 -12.46 9.07 -22.53
N VAL A 506 -13.19 9.95 -21.85
CA VAL A 506 -14.51 10.36 -22.30
C VAL A 506 -14.33 11.47 -23.33
N ILE A 507 -14.75 11.21 -24.55
CA ILE A 507 -14.68 12.12 -25.68
C ILE A 507 -16.06 12.70 -25.94
N ILE A 508 -16.10 14.03 -26.07
CA ILE A 508 -17.28 14.78 -26.47
C ILE A 508 -16.98 15.33 -27.86
N SER A 509 -17.72 14.86 -28.86
CA SER A 509 -17.49 15.15 -30.29
C SER A 509 -18.60 16.01 -30.91
N ASP A 510 -19.47 16.57 -30.08
CA ASP A 510 -20.58 17.43 -30.52
C ASP A 510 -20.40 18.87 -30.06
N TYR A 511 -20.59 19.81 -30.99
CA TYR A 511 -20.33 21.24 -30.78
C TYR A 511 -21.20 21.83 -29.66
N GLU A 512 -22.50 21.54 -29.65
CA GLU A 512 -23.41 22.12 -28.66
C GLU A 512 -23.16 21.55 -27.26
N LEU A 513 -22.85 20.25 -27.16
CA LEU A 513 -22.43 19.64 -25.91
C LEU A 513 -21.10 20.20 -25.41
N ILE A 514 -20.09 20.35 -26.28
CA ILE A 514 -18.81 20.99 -25.93
C ILE A 514 -19.07 22.39 -25.39
N ARG A 515 -19.86 23.20 -26.10
CA ARG A 515 -20.22 24.56 -25.68
C ARG A 515 -20.90 24.58 -24.32
N GLN A 516 -21.87 23.70 -24.08
CA GLN A 516 -22.55 23.60 -22.79
C GLN A 516 -21.62 23.18 -21.65
N VAL A 517 -20.71 22.23 -21.89
CA VAL A 517 -19.73 21.78 -20.91
C VAL A 517 -18.74 22.89 -20.57
N PHE A 518 -18.25 23.64 -21.56
CA PHE A 518 -17.40 24.80 -21.31
C PHE A 518 -18.12 25.91 -20.55
N LEU A 519 -19.40 26.16 -20.81
CA LEU A 519 -20.18 27.20 -20.12
C LEU A 519 -20.57 26.82 -18.70
N ARG A 520 -20.99 25.57 -18.45
CA ARG A 520 -21.46 25.10 -17.14
C ARG A 520 -20.34 24.57 -16.25
N GLN A 521 -19.27 24.04 -16.84
CA GLN A 521 -18.17 23.36 -16.15
C GLN A 521 -16.81 23.84 -16.70
N ALA A 522 -16.61 25.16 -16.74
CA ALA A 522 -15.39 25.78 -17.29
C ALA A 522 -14.09 25.30 -16.63
N GLU A 523 -14.11 25.01 -15.31
CA GLU A 523 -12.92 24.55 -14.57
C GLU A 523 -12.50 23.12 -14.95
N PRO A 524 -13.38 22.09 -14.88
CA PRO A 524 -13.04 20.74 -15.36
C PRO A 524 -12.74 20.68 -16.86
N ALA A 525 -13.49 21.43 -17.68
CA ALA A 525 -13.34 21.45 -19.14
C ALA A 525 -12.08 22.18 -19.62
N GLY A 526 -11.50 23.06 -18.79
CA GLY A 526 -10.27 23.77 -19.10
C GLY A 526 -9.02 22.89 -19.14
N GLY A 527 -9.06 21.69 -18.54
CA GLY A 527 -7.92 20.75 -18.51
C GLY A 527 -7.96 19.73 -19.64
N ARG A 528 -7.07 19.85 -20.65
CA ARG A 528 -6.85 18.78 -21.64
C ARG A 528 -5.94 17.68 -21.08
N TYR A 529 -6.49 16.54 -20.64
CA TYR A 529 -5.69 15.45 -20.07
C TYR A 529 -4.77 14.82 -21.13
N PHE A 530 -3.46 14.75 -20.84
CA PHE A 530 -2.43 14.18 -21.73
C PHE A 530 -2.12 12.73 -21.31
N PHE A 531 -1.71 11.89 -22.26
CA PHE A 531 -1.35 10.48 -21.99
C PHE A 531 -0.32 10.35 -20.87
N LYS A 532 -0.44 9.33 -20.01
CA LYS A 532 0.54 9.04 -18.95
C LYS A 532 1.98 8.88 -19.48
N VAL A 533 2.15 8.31 -20.67
CA VAL A 533 3.47 8.18 -21.32
C VAL A 533 4.04 9.55 -21.68
N ALA A 534 3.24 10.44 -22.26
CA ALA A 534 3.65 11.82 -22.52
C ALA A 534 3.86 12.63 -21.22
N LYS A 535 3.10 12.32 -20.15
CA LYS A 535 3.34 12.87 -18.80
C LYS A 535 4.68 12.41 -18.23
N MET A 536 5.06 11.14 -18.45
CA MET A 536 6.36 10.58 -18.04
C MET A 536 7.53 11.16 -18.84
N LEU A 537 7.37 11.29 -20.16
CA LEU A 537 8.36 11.90 -21.07
C LEU A 537 8.50 13.42 -20.89
N SER A 538 7.46 14.12 -20.42
CA SER A 538 7.55 15.55 -20.07
C SER A 538 8.05 15.78 -18.65
N ALA A 539 7.82 14.85 -17.72
CA ALA A 539 8.33 14.94 -16.35
C ALA A 539 9.86 14.85 -16.27
N THR A 540 10.52 14.15 -17.20
CA THR A 540 11.99 14.10 -17.30
C THR A 540 12.62 15.42 -17.76
N ARG A 541 11.83 16.39 -18.23
CA ARG A 541 12.31 17.72 -18.65
C ARG A 541 11.94 18.84 -17.65
N GLY A 542 11.32 18.51 -16.52
CA GLY A 542 10.55 19.43 -15.68
C GLY A 542 11.29 20.25 -14.61
N GLU A 543 12.61 20.10 -14.41
CA GLU A 543 13.30 20.92 -13.38
C GLU A 543 14.06 22.12 -13.94
N ASN A 544 14.46 22.13 -15.23
CA ASN A 544 15.35 23.16 -15.78
C ASN A 544 15.01 23.70 -17.19
N HIS A 545 13.93 23.26 -17.85
CA HIS A 545 13.73 23.53 -19.30
C HIS A 545 12.41 24.25 -19.68
N GLY A 546 11.77 24.97 -18.75
CA GLY A 546 10.62 25.83 -19.07
C GLY A 546 9.25 25.14 -19.18
N MET A 547 8.22 25.91 -19.53
CA MET A 547 6.82 25.42 -19.59
C MET A 547 6.58 24.56 -20.83
N THR A 548 6.34 23.26 -20.61
CA THR A 548 5.87 22.33 -21.66
C THR A 548 4.37 22.05 -21.59
N ARG A 549 3.64 22.69 -20.66
CA ARG A 549 2.25 22.38 -20.31
C ARG A 549 1.38 23.63 -20.23
N THR A 550 0.17 23.57 -20.78
CA THR A 550 -0.84 24.63 -20.73
C THR A 550 -1.97 24.35 -19.72
N ASN A 551 -1.76 23.41 -18.79
CA ASN A 551 -2.71 22.99 -17.76
C ASN A 551 -2.02 22.42 -16.51
N GLY A 552 -2.77 22.21 -15.42
CA GLY A 552 -2.26 21.66 -14.14
C GLY A 552 -1.91 22.73 -13.10
N ASP A 553 -1.45 22.31 -11.91
CA ASP A 553 -1.15 23.21 -10.78
C ASP A 553 -0.03 24.20 -11.08
N GLU A 554 1.04 23.76 -11.73
CA GLU A 554 2.17 24.60 -12.14
C GLU A 554 1.73 25.67 -13.15
N TRP A 555 0.97 25.29 -14.19
CA TRP A 555 0.41 26.25 -15.14
C TRP A 555 -0.57 27.21 -14.45
N ARG A 556 -1.40 26.73 -13.50
CA ARG A 556 -2.31 27.59 -12.73
C ARG A 556 -1.54 28.62 -11.91
N PHE A 557 -0.48 28.18 -11.23
CA PHE A 557 0.39 29.04 -10.45
C PHE A 557 1.09 30.08 -11.33
N LEU A 558 1.71 29.64 -12.44
CA LEU A 558 2.39 30.53 -13.37
C LEU A 558 1.42 31.50 -14.04
N ARG A 559 0.28 31.04 -14.55
CA ARG A 559 -0.77 31.91 -15.10
C ARG A 559 -1.22 32.96 -14.09
N ARG A 560 -1.50 32.58 -12.85
CA ARG A 560 -1.88 33.53 -11.79
C ARG A 560 -0.75 34.53 -11.52
N SER A 561 0.48 34.05 -11.44
CA SER A 561 1.67 34.88 -11.21
C SER A 561 1.90 35.86 -12.37
N SER A 562 1.88 35.40 -13.62
CA SER A 562 2.00 36.23 -14.81
C SER A 562 0.88 37.25 -14.93
N LEU A 563 -0.37 36.87 -14.64
CA LEU A 563 -1.49 37.82 -14.62
C LEU A 563 -1.34 38.88 -13.52
N ASN A 564 -0.82 38.51 -12.36
CA ASN A 564 -0.50 39.47 -11.30
C ASN A 564 0.63 40.41 -11.72
N ILE A 565 1.72 39.88 -12.28
CA ILE A 565 2.85 40.68 -12.81
C ILE A 565 2.37 41.65 -13.89
N LEU A 566 1.58 41.19 -14.87
CA LEU A 566 1.03 42.05 -15.92
C LEU A 566 0.14 43.14 -15.33
N ARG A 567 -0.70 42.82 -14.34
CA ARG A 567 -1.52 43.80 -13.64
C ARG A 567 -0.67 44.84 -12.89
N ASP A 568 0.39 44.40 -12.22
CA ASP A 568 1.30 45.28 -11.46
C ASP A 568 2.12 46.18 -12.40
N LEU A 569 2.36 45.74 -13.65
CA LEU A 569 2.93 46.54 -14.74
C LEU A 569 1.91 47.47 -15.43
N GLY A 570 0.69 47.59 -14.91
CA GLY A 570 -0.36 48.44 -15.47
C GLY A 570 -1.12 47.82 -16.64
N MET A 571 -0.87 46.55 -16.97
CA MET A 571 -1.60 45.77 -17.97
C MET A 571 -2.73 44.97 -17.31
N GLY A 572 -3.67 45.71 -16.72
CA GLY A 572 -4.92 45.15 -16.20
C GLY A 572 -5.80 44.53 -17.29
N ARG A 573 -6.84 43.80 -16.86
CA ARG A 573 -7.74 43.03 -17.74
C ARG A 573 -8.37 43.88 -18.85
N SER A 574 -8.74 45.13 -18.56
CA SER A 574 -9.32 46.07 -19.54
C SER A 574 -8.34 46.44 -20.66
N LYS A 575 -7.08 46.70 -20.31
CA LYS A 575 -6.03 47.10 -21.24
C LYS A 575 -5.57 45.93 -22.11
N LEU A 576 -5.50 44.73 -21.54
CA LEU A 576 -5.28 43.49 -22.29
C LEU A 576 -6.42 43.22 -23.30
N ASP A 577 -7.67 43.43 -22.90
CA ASP A 577 -8.81 43.28 -23.82
C ASP A 577 -8.78 44.31 -24.95
N GLU A 578 -8.39 45.56 -24.69
CA GLU A 578 -8.20 46.58 -25.73
C GLU A 578 -7.10 46.22 -26.73
N LEU A 579 -5.98 45.66 -26.24
CA LEU A 579 -4.86 45.22 -27.07
C LEU A 579 -5.21 43.98 -27.92
N MET A 580 -5.98 43.03 -27.37
CA MET A 580 -6.30 41.76 -28.04
C MET A 580 -7.46 41.86 -29.04
N LYS A 581 -8.44 42.74 -28.81
CA LYS A 581 -9.64 42.87 -29.65
C LYS A 581 -9.32 43.11 -31.15
N PRO A 582 -8.39 43.99 -31.53
CA PRO A 582 -8.01 44.20 -32.93
C PRO A 582 -7.48 42.94 -33.60
N GLU A 583 -6.62 42.18 -32.92
CA GLU A 583 -6.01 40.95 -33.45
C GLU A 583 -7.05 39.84 -33.63
N PHE A 584 -7.96 39.68 -32.68
CA PHE A 584 -9.11 38.77 -32.84
C PHE A 584 -10.01 39.18 -34.01
N ARG A 585 -10.22 40.49 -34.23
CA ARG A 585 -11.01 40.98 -35.37
C ARG A 585 -10.31 40.66 -36.69
N LYS A 586 -9.00 40.90 -36.82
CA LYS A 586 -8.21 40.53 -38.00
C LYS A 586 -8.32 39.04 -38.31
N LEU A 587 -8.12 38.19 -37.30
CA LEU A 587 -8.23 36.73 -37.46
C LEU A 587 -9.64 36.32 -37.92
N SER A 588 -10.67 36.90 -37.30
CA SER A 588 -12.07 36.63 -37.68
C SER A 588 -12.40 37.07 -39.10
N ALA A 589 -11.80 38.17 -39.57
CA ALA A 589 -11.94 38.65 -40.93
C ALA A 589 -11.24 37.71 -41.91
N LYS A 590 -10.00 37.28 -41.62
CA LYS A 590 -9.24 36.30 -42.43
C LYS A 590 -10.03 35.00 -42.62
N ILE A 591 -10.55 34.43 -41.53
CA ILE A 591 -11.40 33.22 -41.57
C ILE A 591 -12.65 33.44 -42.42
N ARG A 592 -13.32 34.60 -42.29
CA ARG A 592 -14.50 34.92 -43.10
C ARG A 592 -14.17 35.04 -44.59
N THR A 593 -13.07 35.68 -44.94
CA THR A 593 -12.62 35.84 -46.33
C THR A 593 -12.24 34.50 -46.95
N GLU A 594 -11.48 33.67 -46.24
CA GLU A 594 -11.11 32.33 -46.72
C GLU A 594 -12.35 31.42 -46.87
N LYS A 595 -13.33 31.54 -45.97
CA LYS A 595 -14.61 30.83 -46.09
C LYS A 595 -15.42 31.30 -47.32
N LEU A 596 -15.41 32.59 -47.65
CA LEU A 596 -16.01 33.12 -48.87
C LEU A 596 -15.29 32.62 -50.13
N ASN A 597 -13.99 32.35 -50.03
CA ASN A 597 -13.16 31.77 -51.10
C ASN A 597 -13.28 30.22 -51.20
N GLY A 598 -14.25 29.61 -50.51
CA GLY A 598 -14.56 28.19 -50.64
C GLY A 598 -13.77 27.25 -49.73
N VAL A 599 -12.95 27.75 -48.81
CA VAL A 599 -12.25 26.92 -47.81
C VAL A 599 -13.27 26.39 -46.80
N LYS A 600 -13.43 25.06 -46.73
CA LYS A 600 -14.40 24.39 -45.85
C LYS A 600 -13.88 24.11 -44.43
N ALA A 601 -12.56 24.05 -44.24
CA ALA A 601 -11.93 23.73 -42.97
C ALA A 601 -10.64 24.53 -42.78
N HIS A 602 -10.43 25.07 -41.57
CA HIS A 602 -9.22 25.78 -41.19
C HIS A 602 -8.48 25.01 -40.10
N ASP A 603 -7.15 24.96 -40.20
CA ASP A 603 -6.32 24.55 -39.07
C ASP A 603 -6.22 25.71 -38.07
N LEU A 604 -7.07 25.66 -37.05
CA LEU A 604 -7.10 26.65 -35.97
C LEU A 604 -5.79 26.68 -35.19
N SER A 605 -4.98 25.62 -35.21
CA SER A 605 -3.72 25.56 -34.45
C SER A 605 -2.74 26.60 -34.97
N LYS A 606 -2.57 26.69 -36.29
CA LYS A 606 -1.69 27.67 -36.93
C LYS A 606 -2.16 29.10 -36.68
N LEU A 607 -3.45 29.35 -36.84
CA LEU A 607 -4.09 30.64 -36.59
C LEU A 607 -3.96 31.11 -35.13
N ILE A 608 -4.08 30.19 -34.17
CA ILE A 608 -3.90 30.50 -32.74
C ILE A 608 -2.43 30.79 -32.42
N ILE A 609 -1.48 30.09 -33.05
CA ILE A 609 -0.04 30.35 -32.87
C ILE A 609 0.30 31.74 -33.40
N GLU A 610 -0.17 32.11 -34.59
CA GLU A 610 0.00 33.45 -35.16
C GLU A 610 -0.58 34.54 -34.23
N LEU A 611 -1.80 34.34 -33.73
CA LEU A 611 -2.44 35.26 -32.79
C LEU A 611 -1.65 35.40 -31.48
N ASN A 612 -1.19 34.29 -30.90
CA ASN A 612 -0.40 34.33 -29.66
C ASN A 612 0.94 35.03 -29.87
N GLY A 613 1.61 34.79 -31.00
CA GLY A 613 2.86 35.47 -31.36
C GLY A 613 2.65 36.98 -31.47
N SER A 614 1.64 37.40 -32.24
CA SER A 614 1.27 38.81 -32.40
C SER A 614 0.95 39.48 -31.06
N ALA A 615 0.20 38.80 -30.19
CA ALA A 615 -0.11 39.28 -28.85
C ALA A 615 1.14 39.47 -27.97
N ILE A 616 2.09 38.53 -28.03
CA ILE A 616 3.34 38.60 -27.26
C ILE A 616 4.21 39.76 -27.74
N GLU A 617 4.35 39.96 -29.05
CA GLU A 617 5.13 41.09 -29.58
C GLU A 617 4.50 42.43 -29.26
N LEU A 618 3.17 42.55 -29.37
CA LEU A 618 2.45 43.75 -29.01
C LEU A 618 2.67 44.12 -27.52
N LEU A 619 2.75 43.11 -26.65
CA LEU A 619 3.00 43.29 -25.22
C LEU A 619 4.46 43.66 -24.89
N LEU A 620 5.42 43.13 -25.63
CA LEU A 620 6.85 43.33 -25.35
C LEU A 620 7.43 44.57 -26.05
N PHE A 621 7.01 44.82 -27.29
CA PHE A 621 7.63 45.80 -28.18
C PHE A 621 6.66 46.89 -28.66
N GLY A 622 5.37 46.78 -28.34
CA GLY A 622 4.35 47.78 -28.67
C GLY A 622 3.86 47.75 -30.12
N HIS A 623 4.24 46.73 -30.90
CA HIS A 623 3.80 46.50 -32.27
C HIS A 623 3.51 45.01 -32.50
N PRO A 624 2.51 44.65 -33.32
CA PRO A 624 2.22 43.26 -33.66
C PRO A 624 3.27 42.72 -34.65
N ILE A 625 3.32 41.40 -34.80
CA ILE A 625 4.09 40.75 -35.88
C ILE A 625 3.58 41.30 -37.22
N GLU A 626 4.43 42.02 -37.95
CA GLU A 626 4.16 42.38 -39.34
C GLU A 626 4.27 41.12 -40.21
N GLU A 627 3.30 40.93 -41.10
CA GLU A 627 3.21 39.78 -42.02
C GLU A 627 4.40 39.69 -42.99
#